data_AF-A0A1V4VV35-F1
#
_entry.id   AF-A0A1V4VV35-F1
#
_cell.length_a   1.000
_cell.length_b   1.000
_cell.length_c   1.000
_cell.angle_alpha   90.00
_cell.angle_beta   90.00
_cell.angle_gamma   90.00
#
_symmetry.space_group_name_H-M   'P 1'
#
loop_
_entity.id
_entity.type
_entity.pdbx_description
1 polymer ?
#
loop_
_entity_poly.entity_id
_entity_poly.type
_entity_poly.pdbx_seq_one_letter_code
_entity_poly.pdbx_strand_id
1 'polypeptide(L)'
;MDNIDLPTLIKERLFLVLATIIVALTAGGLVCMILPAKYQANTILRLSQPENGFAGDTGANRMDYNSLMMYRQLARTYCELAESEQVLQKLSERVERKLSPGDLRRMVTVRKVKDLELLEILVRDTDPYRAAFIAGSLATLLQQEEKEAWKMNNLRIIIPASPDERRVGPNIFLCMLAAGLAGMLVSFILVAVMGYLRLWRE
;
A
#
# COMPACT_ATOMS: atom_id res chain seq x y z
N MET A 1 45.85 15.15 -11.94
CA MET A 1 44.51 14.56 -11.75
C MET A 1 43.76 14.87 -13.02
N ASP A 2 43.89 13.98 -14.01
CA ASP A 2 43.33 14.21 -15.34
C ASP A 2 41.83 14.40 -15.26
N ASN A 3 41.40 15.51 -15.85
CA ASN A 3 40.01 15.87 -16.02
C ASN A 3 39.42 14.84 -16.97
N ILE A 4 38.82 13.77 -16.42
CA ILE A 4 38.08 12.81 -17.23
C ILE A 4 36.91 13.60 -17.82
N ASP A 5 37.02 13.99 -19.08
CA ASP A 5 35.96 14.66 -19.82
C ASP A 5 34.82 13.66 -20.12
N LEU A 6 34.16 13.18 -19.07
CA LEU A 6 32.90 12.43 -19.11
C LEU A 6 31.88 13.02 -20.10
N PRO A 7 31.67 14.36 -20.18
CA PRO A 7 30.69 14.92 -21.11
C PRO A 7 31.07 14.79 -22.59
N THR A 8 32.36 14.73 -22.97
CA THR A 8 32.77 14.56 -24.38
C THR A 8 32.64 13.10 -24.81
N LEU A 9 33.01 12.15 -23.94
CA LEU A 9 32.80 10.71 -24.13
C LEU A 9 31.32 10.33 -24.30
N ILE A 10 30.42 10.97 -23.55
CA ILE A 10 28.96 10.73 -23.65
C ILE A 10 28.40 11.29 -24.98
N LYS A 11 28.85 12.47 -25.42
CA LYS A 11 28.39 13.07 -26.68
C LYS A 11 28.75 12.21 -27.90
N GLU A 12 29.94 11.62 -27.92
CA GLU A 12 30.42 10.79 -29.03
C GLU A 12 29.70 9.42 -29.11
N ARG A 13 29.10 8.98 -28.00
CA ARG A 13 28.40 7.69 -27.87
C ARG A 13 26.94 7.84 -27.45
N LEU A 14 26.32 8.99 -27.75
CA LEU A 14 24.93 9.31 -27.40
C LEU A 14 23.95 8.25 -27.93
N PHE A 15 24.24 7.66 -29.09
CA PHE A 15 23.44 6.57 -29.67
C PHE A 15 23.36 5.34 -28.75
N LEU A 16 24.45 5.00 -28.05
CA LEU A 16 24.54 3.84 -27.17
C LEU A 16 23.76 4.08 -25.87
N VAL A 17 23.83 5.31 -25.34
CA VAL A 17 23.03 5.76 -24.18
C VAL A 17 21.54 5.76 -24.51
N LEU A 18 21.16 6.23 -25.70
CA LEU A 18 19.77 6.22 -26.14
C LEU A 18 19.26 4.77 -26.30
N ALA A 19 20.08 3.88 -26.87
CA ALA A 19 19.73 2.47 -27.07
C ALA A 19 19.48 1.73 -25.75
N THR A 20 20.32 1.92 -24.72
CA THR A 20 20.15 1.27 -23.41
C THR A 20 18.89 1.76 -22.69
N ILE A 21 18.59 3.06 -22.79
CA ILE A 21 17.35 3.63 -22.24
C ILE A 21 16.12 3.06 -22.96
N ILE A 22 16.14 2.95 -24.29
CA ILE A 22 15.04 2.35 -25.07
C ILE A 22 14.84 0.87 -24.70
N VAL A 23 15.92 0.10 -24.54
CA VAL A 23 15.86 -1.30 -24.11
C VAL A 23 15.29 -1.41 -22.68
N ALA A 24 15.72 -0.53 -21.76
CA ALA A 24 15.20 -0.52 -20.40
C ALA A 24 13.71 -0.15 -20.35
N LEU A 25 13.26 0.82 -21.15
CA LEU A 25 11.85 1.22 -21.23
C LEU A 25 10.97 0.12 -21.84
N THR A 26 11.42 -0.53 -22.92
CA THR A 26 10.69 -1.63 -23.54
C THR A 26 10.62 -2.84 -22.60
N ALA A 27 11.72 -3.21 -21.95
CA ALA A 27 11.74 -4.26 -20.92
C ALA A 27 10.82 -3.91 -19.73
N GLY A 28 10.86 -2.67 -19.23
CA GLY A 28 10.01 -2.21 -18.14
C GLY A 28 8.51 -2.22 -18.49
N GLY A 29 8.17 -1.86 -19.73
CA GLY A 29 6.80 -1.96 -20.25
C GLY A 29 6.31 -3.41 -20.35
N LEU A 30 7.13 -4.31 -20.89
CA LEU A 30 6.85 -5.74 -20.98
C LEU A 30 6.64 -6.37 -19.60
N VAL A 31 7.53 -6.08 -18.64
CA VAL A 31 7.41 -6.55 -17.25
C VAL A 31 6.09 -6.07 -16.63
N CYS A 32 5.70 -4.83 -16.88
CA CYS A 32 4.45 -4.27 -16.38
C CYS A 32 3.20 -4.96 -16.97
N MET A 33 3.26 -5.42 -18.23
CA MET A 33 2.18 -6.18 -18.85
C MET A 33 2.07 -7.63 -18.35
N ILE A 34 3.19 -8.20 -17.87
CA ILE A 34 3.24 -9.57 -17.33
C ILE A 34 2.84 -9.60 -15.84
N LEU A 35 3.04 -8.50 -15.12
CA LEU A 35 2.64 -8.38 -13.71
C LEU A 35 1.11 -8.55 -13.55
N PRO A 36 0.65 -9.38 -12.60
CA PRO A 36 -0.77 -9.67 -12.45
C PRO A 36 -1.54 -8.41 -12.07
N ALA A 37 -2.72 -8.25 -12.68
CA ALA A 37 -3.65 -7.18 -12.33
C ALA A 37 -3.99 -7.24 -10.84
N LYS A 38 -3.88 -6.11 -10.15
CA LYS A 38 -4.29 -5.99 -8.75
C LYS A 38 -5.67 -5.34 -8.69
N TYR A 39 -6.59 -6.00 -8.00
CA TYR A 39 -7.93 -5.52 -7.69
C TYR A 39 -7.95 -5.03 -6.24
N GLN A 40 -8.91 -4.18 -5.89
CA GLN A 40 -8.99 -3.60 -4.56
C GLN A 40 -10.41 -3.67 -4.04
N ALA A 41 -10.64 -4.42 -2.97
CA ALA A 41 -11.90 -4.34 -2.25
C ALA A 41 -11.76 -3.34 -1.08
N ASN A 42 -12.85 -2.64 -0.77
CA ASN A 42 -12.95 -1.80 0.42
C ASN A 42 -14.16 -2.15 1.27
N THR A 43 -14.03 -1.89 2.57
CA THR A 43 -15.12 -1.98 3.55
C THR A 43 -14.99 -0.82 4.53
N ILE A 44 -16.13 -0.30 4.98
CA ILE A 44 -16.17 0.90 5.83
C ILE A 44 -16.86 0.56 7.15
N LEU A 45 -16.13 0.79 8.25
CA LEU A 45 -16.59 0.62 9.61
C LEU A 45 -16.80 1.99 10.26
N ARG A 46 -17.91 2.16 10.97
CA ARG A 46 -18.13 3.31 11.86
C ARG A 46 -17.55 3.03 13.23
N LEU A 47 -16.87 4.02 13.77
CA LEU A 47 -16.53 4.13 15.18
C LEU A 47 -17.67 4.87 15.89
N SER A 48 -18.31 4.23 16.86
CA SER A 48 -19.32 4.81 17.74
C SER A 48 -18.74 4.96 19.15
N GLN A 49 -19.23 5.92 19.92
CA GLN A 49 -18.74 6.18 21.28
C GLN A 49 -19.13 5.02 22.23
N PRO A 50 -18.25 4.60 23.17
CA PRO A 50 -18.61 3.62 24.19
C PRO A 50 -19.83 4.09 24.99
N GLU A 51 -20.88 3.26 25.00
CA GLU A 51 -22.08 3.46 25.86
C GLU A 51 -21.78 3.31 27.36
N ASN A 52 -20.55 2.98 27.75
CA ASN A 52 -20.20 2.67 29.13
C ASN A 52 -19.57 3.88 29.83
N GLY A 53 -20.39 4.68 30.52
CA GLY A 53 -19.99 5.27 31.81
C GLY A 53 -19.82 6.80 31.95
N PHE A 54 -20.17 7.62 30.97
CA PHE A 54 -20.36 9.07 31.18
C PHE A 54 -21.74 9.51 30.66
N ALA A 55 -22.79 8.88 31.20
CA ALA A 55 -24.12 9.47 31.19
C ALA A 55 -24.14 10.62 32.21
N GLY A 56 -23.50 11.72 31.83
CA GLY A 56 -23.62 13.03 32.45
C GLY A 56 -24.14 13.99 31.40
N ASP A 57 -25.45 13.95 31.21
CA ASP A 57 -26.30 15.12 30.99
C ASP A 57 -25.62 16.37 30.40
N THR A 58 -25.69 16.59 29.09
CA THR A 58 -26.22 17.84 28.49
C THR A 58 -26.12 17.83 26.97
N GLY A 59 -27.06 18.52 26.33
CA GLY A 59 -27.31 18.51 24.92
C GLY A 59 -26.20 19.04 23.99
N ALA A 60 -26.47 18.81 22.71
CA ALA A 60 -26.06 19.63 21.57
C ALA A 60 -24.58 19.58 21.15
N ASN A 61 -24.36 18.90 20.02
CA ASN A 61 -23.76 19.50 18.81
C ASN A 61 -22.57 20.46 19.02
N ARG A 62 -21.54 20.02 19.75
CA ARG A 62 -20.24 20.65 19.74
C ARG A 62 -19.20 19.56 19.57
N MET A 63 -18.67 19.44 18.35
CA MET A 63 -17.36 18.82 18.11
C MET A 63 -16.34 19.61 18.94
N ASP A 64 -16.20 19.21 20.19
CA ASP A 64 -15.22 19.80 21.08
C ASP A 64 -13.83 19.29 20.67
N TYR A 65 -12.81 20.14 20.67
CA TYR A 65 -11.47 19.79 20.18
C TYR A 65 -10.92 18.53 20.88
N ASN A 66 -11.30 18.32 22.14
CA ASN A 66 -10.98 17.14 22.94
C ASN A 66 -11.61 15.85 22.35
N SER A 67 -12.89 15.89 21.96
CA SER A 67 -13.57 14.75 21.33
C SER A 67 -12.89 14.35 20.01
N LEU A 68 -12.47 15.32 19.20
CA LEU A 68 -11.76 15.08 17.95
C LEU A 68 -10.39 14.41 18.17
N MET A 69 -9.68 14.82 19.23
CA MET A 69 -8.40 14.21 19.62
C MET A 69 -8.59 12.76 20.09
N MET A 70 -9.65 12.48 20.86
CA MET A 70 -10.02 11.13 21.27
C MET A 70 -10.34 10.23 20.07
N TYR A 71 -11.17 10.70 19.12
CA TYR A 71 -11.46 9.96 17.89
C TYR A 71 -10.21 9.68 17.07
N ARG A 72 -9.30 10.66 16.94
CA ARG A 72 -8.01 10.44 16.27
C ARG A 72 -7.20 9.32 16.92
N GLN A 73 -7.18 9.26 18.25
CA GLN A 73 -6.44 8.28 19.01
C GLN A 73 -7.07 6.89 18.90
N LEU A 74 -8.38 6.76 19.15
CA LEU A 74 -9.14 5.53 18.95
C LEU A 74 -8.90 4.97 17.54
N ALA A 75 -9.10 5.79 16.52
CA ALA A 75 -8.94 5.36 15.15
C ALA A 75 -7.49 4.97 14.80
N ARG A 76 -6.46 5.57 15.44
CA ARG A 76 -5.07 5.07 15.32
C ARG A 76 -4.92 3.70 15.95
N THR A 77 -5.43 3.53 17.17
CA THR A 77 -5.34 2.25 17.88
C THR A 77 -6.04 1.13 17.11
N TYR A 78 -7.20 1.39 16.51
CA TYR A 78 -7.88 0.39 15.66
C TYR A 78 -7.11 0.09 14.37
N CYS A 79 -6.46 1.08 13.74
CA CYS A 79 -5.54 0.82 12.62
C CYS A 79 -4.39 -0.10 13.05
N GLU A 80 -3.72 0.21 14.16
CA GLU A 80 -2.60 -0.59 14.68
C GLU A 80 -3.03 -1.99 15.10
N LEU A 81 -4.21 -2.13 15.70
CA LEU A 81 -4.78 -3.42 16.08
C LEU A 81 -5.10 -4.27 14.85
N ALA A 82 -5.67 -3.68 13.80
CA ALA A 82 -5.99 -4.38 12.56
C ALA A 82 -4.74 -4.92 11.84
N GLU A 83 -3.61 -4.23 11.98
CA GLU A 83 -2.32 -4.63 11.42
C GLU A 83 -1.45 -5.43 12.40
N SER A 84 -1.96 -5.70 13.61
CA SER A 84 -1.23 -6.46 14.62
C SER A 84 -1.07 -7.93 14.21
N GLU A 85 0.03 -8.54 14.63
CA GLU A 85 0.36 -9.92 14.29
C GLU A 85 -0.73 -10.90 14.74
N GLN A 86 -1.32 -10.68 15.92
CA GLN A 86 -2.39 -11.53 16.47
C GLN A 86 -3.65 -11.51 15.59
N VAL A 87 -4.09 -10.33 15.16
CA VAL A 87 -5.28 -10.19 14.29
C VAL A 87 -5.00 -10.74 12.90
N LEU A 88 -3.82 -10.48 12.33
CA LEU A 88 -3.43 -11.01 11.03
C LEU A 88 -3.25 -12.53 11.04
N GLN A 89 -2.80 -13.11 12.16
CA GLN A 89 -2.72 -14.56 12.34
C GLN A 89 -4.12 -15.20 12.37
N LYS A 90 -5.04 -14.64 13.16
CA LYS A 90 -6.45 -15.08 13.16
C LYS A 90 -7.10 -14.92 11.78
N LEU A 91 -6.77 -13.85 11.05
CA LEU A 91 -7.24 -13.65 9.67
C LEU A 91 -6.68 -14.71 8.72
N SER A 92 -5.38 -15.03 8.83
CA SER A 92 -4.75 -16.10 8.03
C SER A 92 -5.45 -17.45 8.22
N GLU A 93 -5.81 -17.78 9.46
CA GLU A 93 -6.56 -19.01 9.77
C GLU A 93 -7.96 -19.02 9.12
N ARG A 94 -8.63 -17.86 9.08
CA ARG A 94 -9.96 -17.72 8.49
C ARG A 94 -9.98 -17.72 6.96
N VAL A 95 -8.87 -17.33 6.32
CA VAL A 95 -8.70 -17.27 4.85
C VAL A 95 -7.92 -18.52 4.35
N GLU A 96 -8.24 -19.69 4.90
CA GLU A 96 -7.72 -21.00 4.47
C GLU A 96 -6.19 -21.20 4.61
N ARG A 97 -5.48 -20.44 5.46
CA ARG A 97 -4.02 -20.54 5.71
C ARG A 97 -3.12 -20.42 4.47
N LYS A 98 -3.64 -20.00 3.32
CA LYS A 98 -2.84 -19.84 2.10
C LYS A 98 -1.92 -18.61 2.13
N LEU A 99 -2.17 -17.67 3.03
CA LEU A 99 -1.42 -16.42 3.16
C LEU A 99 -0.77 -16.33 4.53
N SER A 100 0.52 -15.99 4.57
CA SER A 100 1.19 -15.69 5.83
C SER A 100 0.69 -14.34 6.40
N PRO A 101 0.83 -14.10 7.71
CA PRO A 101 0.56 -12.77 8.29
C PRO A 101 1.36 -11.66 7.60
N GLY A 102 2.59 -11.96 7.15
CA GLY A 102 3.44 -11.02 6.41
C GLY A 102 2.87 -10.66 5.03
N ASP A 103 2.27 -11.61 4.33
CA ASP A 103 1.60 -11.35 3.05
C ASP A 103 0.34 -10.52 3.25
N LEU A 104 -0.48 -10.88 4.25
CA LEU A 104 -1.69 -10.13 4.62
C LEU A 104 -1.36 -8.69 4.98
N ARG A 105 -0.28 -8.45 5.74
CA ARG A 105 0.18 -7.10 6.10
C ARG A 105 0.53 -6.24 4.88
N ARG A 106 0.99 -6.85 3.78
CA ARG A 106 1.31 -6.14 2.53
C ARG A 106 0.08 -5.89 1.66
N MET A 107 -0.96 -6.71 1.82
CA MET A 107 -2.19 -6.66 1.04
C MET A 107 -3.24 -5.75 1.67
N VAL A 108 -3.30 -5.72 3.00
CA VAL A 108 -4.25 -4.95 3.79
C VAL A 108 -3.67 -3.56 4.07
N THR A 109 -4.52 -2.55 3.98
CA THR A 109 -4.21 -1.18 4.40
C THR A 109 -5.43 -0.64 5.11
N VAL A 110 -5.26 -0.23 6.37
CA VAL A 110 -6.36 0.34 7.15
C VAL A 110 -6.11 1.83 7.34
N ARG A 111 -7.06 2.66 6.90
CA ARG A 111 -6.94 4.12 6.97
C ARG A 111 -8.19 4.77 7.53
N LYS A 112 -8.02 5.98 8.04
CA LYS A 112 -9.09 6.80 8.58
C LYS A 112 -9.61 7.73 7.49
N VAL A 113 -10.93 7.85 7.37
CA VAL A 113 -11.57 8.82 6.48
C VAL A 113 -11.58 10.19 7.15
N LYS A 114 -11.65 11.27 6.37
CA LYS A 114 -11.46 12.68 6.78
C LYS A 114 -12.17 13.09 8.07
N ASP A 115 -13.33 12.51 8.37
CA ASP A 115 -14.16 12.89 9.51
C ASP A 115 -13.94 12.02 10.76
N LEU A 116 -12.95 11.12 10.76
CA LEU A 116 -12.46 10.30 11.89
C LEU A 116 -13.48 9.34 12.54
N GLU A 117 -14.74 9.40 12.13
CA GLU A 117 -15.81 8.48 12.51
C GLU A 117 -15.82 7.19 11.66
N LEU A 118 -15.09 7.19 10.55
CA LEU A 118 -15.07 6.10 9.59
C LEU A 118 -13.65 5.54 9.42
N LEU A 119 -13.56 4.22 9.54
CA LEU A 119 -12.38 3.42 9.25
C LEU A 119 -12.61 2.70 7.92
N GLU A 120 -11.70 2.90 6.98
CA GLU A 120 -11.71 2.23 5.69
C GLU A 120 -10.62 1.17 5.66
N ILE A 121 -11.01 -0.08 5.43
CA ILE A 121 -10.10 -1.20 5.21
C ILE A 121 -10.04 -1.44 3.71
N LEU A 122 -8.83 -1.44 3.16
CA LEU A 122 -8.57 -1.72 1.76
C LEU A 122 -7.74 -2.97 1.65
N VAL A 123 -8.14 -3.88 0.78
CA VAL A 123 -7.39 -5.10 0.51
C VAL A 123 -7.12 -5.20 -0.97
N ARG A 124 -5.85 -5.44 -1.32
CA ARG A 124 -5.42 -5.64 -2.70
C ARG A 124 -5.02 -7.08 -2.94
N ASP A 125 -5.68 -7.72 -3.89
CA ASP A 125 -5.39 -9.10 -4.33
C ASP A 125 -5.49 -9.21 -5.86
N THR A 126 -5.01 -10.32 -6.42
CA THR A 126 -5.16 -10.67 -7.83
C THR A 126 -6.56 -11.14 -8.18
N ASP A 127 -7.35 -11.54 -7.19
CA ASP A 127 -8.76 -11.93 -7.32
C ASP A 127 -9.66 -10.94 -6.57
N PRO A 128 -10.63 -10.28 -7.24
CA PRO A 128 -11.52 -9.31 -6.62
C PRO A 128 -12.43 -9.93 -5.55
N TYR A 129 -12.86 -11.18 -5.72
CA TYR A 129 -13.68 -11.89 -4.73
C TYR A 129 -12.87 -12.25 -3.50
N ARG A 130 -11.62 -12.68 -3.71
CA ARG A 130 -10.70 -12.96 -2.60
C ARG A 130 -10.38 -11.70 -1.81
N ALA A 131 -10.14 -10.58 -2.50
CA ALA A 131 -9.94 -9.27 -1.85
C ALA A 131 -11.14 -8.89 -0.97
N ALA A 132 -12.37 -9.02 -1.50
CA ALA A 132 -13.58 -8.71 -0.75
C ALA A 132 -13.77 -9.64 0.45
N PHE A 133 -13.50 -10.93 0.27
CA PHE A 133 -13.59 -11.91 1.35
C PHE A 133 -12.60 -11.60 2.49
N ILE A 134 -11.35 -11.26 2.16
CA ILE A 134 -10.35 -10.88 3.16
C ILE A 134 -10.76 -9.60 3.89
N ALA A 135 -11.19 -8.57 3.14
CA ALA A 135 -11.64 -7.29 3.72
C ALA A 135 -12.81 -7.48 4.68
N GLY A 136 -13.83 -8.24 4.28
CA GLY A 136 -15.00 -8.55 5.10
C GLY A 136 -14.66 -9.42 6.32
N SER A 137 -13.77 -10.40 6.15
CA SER A 137 -13.30 -11.26 7.24
C SER A 137 -12.53 -10.45 8.29
N LEU A 138 -11.68 -9.52 7.87
CA LEU A 138 -10.96 -8.63 8.79
C LEU A 138 -11.91 -7.69 9.53
N ALA A 139 -12.89 -7.10 8.83
CA ALA A 139 -13.91 -6.25 9.48
C ALA A 139 -14.70 -7.01 10.56
N THR A 140 -15.07 -8.25 10.27
CA THR A 140 -15.78 -9.12 11.23
C THR A 140 -14.89 -9.52 12.41
N LEU A 141 -13.62 -9.86 12.15
CA LEU A 141 -12.65 -10.16 13.21
C LEU A 141 -12.44 -8.97 14.14
N LEU A 142 -12.25 -7.76 13.59
CA LEU A 142 -12.09 -6.55 14.40
C LEU A 142 -13.30 -6.29 15.31
N GLN A 143 -14.51 -6.49 14.79
CA GLN A 143 -15.73 -6.39 15.60
C GLN A 143 -15.79 -7.45 16.71
N GLN A 144 -15.33 -8.68 16.43
CA GLN A 144 -15.29 -9.76 17.42
C GLN A 144 -14.25 -9.48 18.51
N GLU A 145 -13.02 -9.11 18.14
CA GLU A 145 -11.95 -8.80 19.10
C GLU A 145 -12.33 -7.61 19.99
N GLU A 146 -12.99 -6.59 19.44
CA GLU A 146 -13.44 -5.44 20.23
C GLU A 146 -14.51 -5.84 21.26
N LYS A 147 -15.48 -6.67 20.84
CA LYS A 147 -16.52 -7.18 21.72
C LYS A 147 -15.97 -8.08 22.83
N GLU A 148 -15.00 -8.93 22.52
CA GLU A 148 -14.43 -9.90 23.46
C GLU A 148 -13.38 -9.28 24.39
N ALA A 149 -12.43 -8.53 23.84
CA ALA A 149 -11.32 -7.95 24.61
C ALA A 149 -11.75 -6.73 25.42
N TRP A 150 -12.61 -5.87 24.86
CA TRP A 150 -12.93 -4.57 25.45
C TRP A 150 -14.38 -4.42 25.90
N LYS A 151 -15.27 -5.38 25.58
CA LYS A 151 -16.72 -5.34 25.91
C LYS A 151 -17.39 -4.02 25.50
N MET A 152 -16.83 -3.39 24.48
CA MET A 152 -17.38 -2.21 23.85
C MET A 152 -18.11 -2.67 22.57
N ASN A 153 -19.09 -1.88 22.10
CA ASN A 153 -19.86 -2.15 20.90
C ASN A 153 -19.69 -1.00 19.91
N ASN A 154 -18.44 -0.58 19.74
CA ASN A 154 -18.10 0.68 19.10
C ASN A 154 -17.82 0.52 17.60
N LEU A 155 -17.62 -0.71 17.11
CA LEU A 155 -17.40 -0.97 15.68
C LEU A 155 -18.66 -1.49 15.00
N ARG A 156 -19.16 -0.74 14.02
CA ARG A 156 -20.28 -1.16 13.17
C ARG A 156 -19.92 -1.09 11.70
N ILE A 157 -20.08 -2.20 10.98
CA ILE A 157 -19.89 -2.23 9.53
C ILE A 157 -21.04 -1.43 8.88
N ILE A 158 -20.72 -0.36 8.15
CA ILE A 158 -21.71 0.44 7.42
C ILE A 158 -21.82 -0.07 5.99
N ILE A 159 -20.68 -0.29 5.36
CA ILE A 159 -20.59 -0.74 3.97
C ILE A 159 -19.88 -2.10 4.01
N PRO A 160 -20.57 -3.20 3.67
CA PRO A 160 -19.95 -4.51 3.60
C PRO A 160 -18.91 -4.55 2.50
N ALA A 161 -17.94 -5.46 2.62
CA ALA A 161 -16.92 -5.63 1.60
C ALA A 161 -17.55 -6.11 0.29
N SER A 162 -17.37 -5.32 -0.78
CA SER A 162 -17.81 -5.67 -2.12
C SER A 162 -16.60 -5.92 -3.02
N PRO A 163 -16.65 -6.92 -3.92
CA PRO A 163 -15.63 -7.07 -4.95
C PRO A 163 -15.72 -5.85 -5.90
N ASP A 164 -14.63 -5.11 -6.02
CA ASP A 164 -14.46 -4.10 -7.07
C ASP A 164 -13.61 -4.72 -8.18
N GLU A 165 -14.22 -4.87 -9.36
CA GLU A 165 -13.56 -5.43 -10.55
C GLU A 165 -12.65 -4.41 -11.24
N ARG A 166 -12.60 -3.16 -10.77
CA ARG A 166 -11.68 -2.15 -11.29
C ARG A 166 -10.24 -2.51 -10.93
N ARG A 167 -9.39 -2.61 -11.96
CA ARG A 167 -7.95 -2.81 -11.81
C ARG A 167 -7.32 -1.55 -11.23
N VAL A 168 -6.68 -1.67 -10.07
CA VAL A 168 -5.97 -0.58 -9.39
C VAL A 168 -4.45 -0.62 -9.60
N GLY A 169 -3.94 -1.60 -10.35
CA GLY A 169 -2.53 -1.69 -10.74
C GLY A 169 -2.25 -2.84 -11.71
N PRO A 170 -1.01 -2.95 -12.22
CA PRO A 170 0.16 -2.10 -11.94
C PRO A 170 0.11 -0.73 -12.64
N ASN A 171 0.64 0.30 -11.97
CA ASN A 171 0.74 1.64 -12.54
C ASN A 171 1.85 1.67 -13.59
N ILE A 172 1.48 1.52 -14.86
CA ILE A 172 2.40 1.50 -16.01
C ILE A 172 3.36 2.69 -15.97
N PHE A 173 2.86 3.88 -15.63
CA PHE A 173 3.68 5.09 -15.53
C PHE A 173 4.81 4.97 -14.50
N LEU A 174 4.53 4.40 -13.32
CA LEU A 174 5.53 4.25 -12.26
C LEU A 174 6.58 3.19 -12.64
N CYS A 175 6.16 2.10 -13.27
CA CYS A 175 7.07 1.08 -13.79
C CYS A 175 7.97 1.62 -14.90
N MET A 176 7.43 2.39 -15.84
CA MET A 176 8.22 3.06 -16.90
C MET A 176 9.21 4.05 -16.32
N LEU A 177 8.80 4.87 -15.34
CA LEU A 177 9.67 5.83 -14.70
C LEU A 177 10.82 5.15 -13.94
N ALA A 178 10.53 4.09 -13.19
CA ALA A 178 11.54 3.30 -12.49
C ALA A 178 12.51 2.61 -13.48
N ALA A 179 12.00 2.03 -14.57
CA ALA A 179 12.81 1.40 -15.59
C ALA A 179 13.69 2.41 -16.35
N GLY A 180 13.18 3.60 -16.65
CA GLY A 180 13.94 4.68 -17.27
C GLY A 180 15.10 5.16 -16.38
N LEU A 181 14.85 5.37 -15.08
CA LEU A 181 15.90 5.76 -14.12
C LEU A 181 16.97 4.66 -13.98
N ALA A 182 16.54 3.40 -13.89
CA ALA A 182 17.47 2.26 -13.84
C ALA A 182 18.31 2.16 -15.12
N GLY A 183 17.68 2.31 -16.30
CA GLY A 183 18.37 2.30 -17.59
C GLY A 183 19.39 3.42 -17.73
N MET A 184 19.07 4.61 -17.23
CA MET A 184 19.99 5.75 -17.22
C MET A 184 21.23 5.48 -16.34
N LEU A 185 21.04 4.90 -15.15
CA LEU A 185 22.15 4.52 -14.27
C LEU A 185 23.05 3.45 -14.91
N VAL A 186 22.45 2.40 -15.48
CA VAL A 186 23.18 1.33 -16.19
C VAL A 186 23.97 1.90 -17.37
N SER A 187 23.37 2.84 -18.11
CA SER A 187 24.06 3.49 -19.21
C SER A 187 25.30 4.26 -18.76
N PHE A 188 25.23 4.96 -17.62
CA PHE A 188 26.35 5.74 -17.10
C PHE A 188 27.52 4.82 -16.69
N ILE A 189 27.19 3.70 -16.03
CA ILE A 189 28.16 2.68 -15.63
C ILE A 189 28.84 2.06 -16.87
N LEU A 190 28.08 1.69 -17.90
CA LEU A 190 28.62 1.12 -19.13
C LEU A 190 29.60 2.06 -19.84
N VAL A 191 29.26 3.35 -19.93
CA VAL A 191 30.14 4.36 -20.55
C VAL A 191 31.43 4.53 -19.75
N ALA A 192 31.34 4.58 -18.41
CA ALA A 192 32.51 4.69 -17.54
C ALA A 192 33.45 3.48 -17.66
N VAL A 193 32.91 2.26 -17.66
CA VAL A 193 33.69 1.02 -17.79
C VAL A 193 34.38 0.94 -19.16
N MET A 194 33.68 1.29 -20.23
CA MET A 194 34.28 1.30 -21.58
C MET A 194 35.36 2.38 -21.72
N GLY A 195 35.17 3.57 -21.11
CA GLY A 195 36.20 4.60 -21.06
C GLY A 195 37.46 4.10 -20.36
N TYR A 196 37.32 3.43 -19.22
CA TYR A 196 38.42 2.86 -18.46
C TYR A 196 39.17 1.75 -19.22
N LEU A 197 38.45 0.85 -19.91
CA LEU A 197 39.04 -0.22 -20.72
C LEU A 197 39.84 0.28 -21.93
N ARG A 198 39.49 1.47 -22.46
CA ARG A 198 40.19 2.08 -23.60
C ARG A 198 41.51 2.71 -23.17
N LEU A 199 41.52 3.38 -22.02
CA LEU A 199 42.73 3.94 -21.38
C LEU A 199 43.78 2.89 -21.03
N TRP A 200 43.38 1.64 -20.80
CA TRP A 200 44.30 0.53 -20.48
C TRP A 200 44.87 -0.18 -21.73
N ARG A 201 44.37 0.15 -22.92
CA ARG A 201 44.77 -0.48 -24.20
C ARG A 201 45.72 0.41 -25.01
N GLU A 202 45.76 1.70 -24.72
CA GLU A 202 46.77 2.66 -25.21
C GLU A 202 47.97 2.69 -24.26
#